data_AF-A0A0B8WFE7-F1
#
_entry.id   AF-A0A0B8WFE7-F1
#
_cell.length_a   1.000
_cell.length_b   1.000
_cell.length_c   1.000
_cell.angle_alpha   90.00
_cell.angle_beta   90.00
_cell.angle_gamma   90.00
#
_symmetry.space_group_name_H-M   'P 1'
#
loop_
_entity.id
_entity.type
_entity.pdbx_description
1 polymer ?
#
loop_
_entity_poly.entity_id
_entity_poly.type
_entity_poly.pdbx_seq_one_letter_code
_entity_poly.pdbx_strand_id
1 'polypeptide(L)'
;MTNFMKLAAAAMLFIAAQNANAISLRFKFKTFSSGPDIYACNAGLRHQASQHKVCYFEDTTTACTPQECNGTTCNTRCVCTNDNGGEYLMDYMKGSYSTWNQSTVAWNQTWTSTTAQAGQGTYNTLVPHADAFKNRIKELSFNLGSELYGAEYFVDVCYRGPQIEYFEDGVTANWGLQAQATATDFIANAVNGGDNTQDGLTMNPTGIKYTTLAGLKVQAITVCDLQGMGQIQKSRNNSGSYNTLDNEATFSNWNSPLQASGDFYTKSNQVQINSVANLINATIDSSTKAPRFCRIRYIFSETDGAAGSQVLNKNLRKWQRHGAELCTYTKIEESL
;
A
#
# COMPACT_ATOMS: atom_id res chain seq x y z
N MET A 1 -77.41 -76.41 -27.09
CA MET A 1 -76.23 -76.82 -26.31
C MET A 1 -75.02 -76.19 -27.00
N THR A 2 -74.16 -75.38 -26.42
CA THR A 2 -73.83 -75.14 -25.01
C THR A 2 -73.10 -73.80 -24.93
N ASN A 3 -73.42 -73.02 -23.89
CA ASN A 3 -72.92 -71.69 -23.59
C ASN A 3 -71.42 -71.70 -23.21
N PHE A 4 -70.51 -71.54 -24.17
CA PHE A 4 -69.06 -71.47 -23.88
C PHE A 4 -68.37 -70.16 -24.29
N MET A 5 -69.12 -69.11 -24.63
CA MET A 5 -68.53 -68.02 -25.42
C MET A 5 -69.00 -66.61 -25.08
N LYS A 6 -69.35 -66.29 -23.82
CA LYS A 6 -69.72 -64.90 -23.45
C LYS A 6 -69.25 -64.39 -22.08
N LEU A 7 -68.29 -65.07 -21.42
CA LEU A 7 -67.79 -64.63 -20.10
C LEU A 7 -66.25 -64.54 -20.01
N ALA A 8 -65.59 -64.33 -21.15
CA ALA A 8 -64.16 -64.02 -21.23
C ALA A 8 -63.87 -62.52 -21.47
N ALA A 9 -64.90 -61.66 -21.42
CA ALA A 9 -64.79 -60.22 -21.67
C ALA A 9 -64.76 -59.35 -20.40
N ALA A 10 -64.70 -59.97 -19.21
CA ALA A 10 -64.54 -59.27 -17.92
C ALA A 10 -63.12 -59.42 -17.33
N ALA A 11 -62.20 -60.08 -18.04
CA ALA A 11 -60.80 -60.26 -17.64
C ALA A 11 -59.80 -59.48 -18.53
N MET A 12 -60.31 -58.59 -19.38
CA MET A 12 -59.52 -57.53 -20.03
C MET A 12 -59.98 -56.16 -19.52
N LEU A 13 -60.22 -56.06 -18.20
CA LEU A 13 -60.10 -54.79 -17.51
C LEU A 13 -58.62 -54.45 -17.55
N PHE A 14 -58.29 -53.74 -18.63
CA PHE A 14 -57.05 -53.04 -18.89
C PHE A 14 -56.22 -52.86 -17.62
N ILE A 15 -55.27 -53.78 -17.45
CA ILE A 15 -53.96 -53.50 -16.87
C ILE A 15 -53.28 -52.54 -17.85
N ALA A 16 -53.82 -51.32 -17.98
CA ALA A 16 -52.99 -50.17 -18.26
C ALA A 16 -52.40 -49.79 -16.90
N ALA A 17 -51.53 -50.66 -16.39
CA ALA A 17 -50.48 -50.22 -15.49
C ALA A 17 -49.65 -49.25 -16.33
N GLN A 18 -50.07 -47.99 -16.35
CA GLN A 18 -49.21 -46.90 -16.71
C GLN A 18 -48.09 -46.99 -15.67
N ASN A 19 -46.97 -47.58 -16.06
CA ASN A 19 -45.71 -47.41 -15.36
C ASN A 19 -45.41 -45.92 -15.50
N ALA A 20 -46.00 -45.10 -14.61
CA ALA A 20 -45.52 -43.77 -14.33
C ALA A 20 -44.14 -43.98 -13.69
N ASN A 21 -43.13 -44.12 -14.55
CA ASN A 21 -41.74 -44.08 -14.14
C ASN A 21 -41.51 -42.65 -13.62
N ALA A 22 -41.80 -42.43 -12.35
CA ALA A 22 -41.44 -41.20 -11.68
C ALA A 22 -39.91 -41.20 -11.54
N ILE A 23 -39.24 -40.63 -12.53
CA ILE A 23 -37.80 -40.40 -12.49
C ILE A 23 -37.58 -39.22 -11.54
N SER A 24 -37.15 -39.52 -10.32
CA SER A 24 -36.88 -38.52 -9.27
C SER A 24 -35.38 -38.36 -9.10
N LEU A 25 -34.89 -37.13 -9.27
CA LEU A 25 -33.50 -36.76 -9.01
C LEU A 25 -33.46 -35.86 -7.77
N ARG A 26 -32.73 -36.30 -6.76
CA ARG A 26 -32.30 -35.44 -5.64
C ARG A 26 -30.80 -35.28 -5.74
N PHE A 27 -30.33 -34.04 -5.80
CA PHE A 27 -28.90 -33.73 -5.81
C PHE A 27 -28.55 -32.86 -4.60
N LYS A 28 -27.33 -33.05 -4.09
CA LYS A 28 -26.74 -32.24 -3.03
C LYS A 28 -25.46 -31.64 -3.59
N PHE A 29 -25.28 -30.35 -3.38
CA PHE A 29 -24.07 -29.62 -3.77
C PHE A 29 -23.49 -28.88 -2.56
N LYS A 30 -22.24 -28.44 -2.70
CA LYS A 30 -21.54 -27.61 -1.73
C LYS A 30 -21.25 -26.27 -2.38
N THR A 31 -21.37 -25.20 -1.61
CA THR A 31 -21.04 -23.84 -2.04
C THR A 31 -19.98 -23.29 -1.12
N PHE A 32 -18.90 -22.76 -1.69
CA PHE A 32 -17.83 -22.07 -0.98
C PHE A 32 -17.84 -20.60 -1.38
N SER A 33 -17.49 -19.71 -0.45
CA SER A 33 -17.38 -18.27 -0.69
C SER A 33 -16.24 -17.71 0.15
N SER A 34 -15.40 -16.88 -0.45
CA SER A 34 -14.31 -16.18 0.22
C SER A 34 -14.04 -14.86 -0.50
N GLY A 35 -13.95 -13.77 0.26
CA GLY A 35 -13.61 -12.45 -0.27
C GLY A 35 -12.16 -12.07 0.08
N PRO A 36 -11.54 -11.18 -0.70
CA PRO A 36 -10.23 -10.64 -0.38
C PRO A 36 -10.29 -9.59 0.75
N ASP A 37 -9.14 -9.28 1.33
CA ASP A 37 -8.93 -8.17 2.29
C ASP A 37 -7.80 -7.26 1.77
N ILE A 38 -7.96 -5.94 1.90
CA ILE A 38 -6.96 -4.95 1.49
C ILE A 38 -6.84 -3.83 2.51
N TYR A 39 -5.62 -3.54 2.96
CA TYR A 39 -5.38 -2.63 4.07
C TYR A 39 -3.97 -2.05 4.03
N ALA A 40 -3.80 -0.83 4.55
CA ALA A 40 -2.46 -0.31 4.83
C ALA A 40 -1.84 -1.13 5.96
N CYS A 41 -0.64 -1.67 5.77
CA CYS A 41 -0.09 -2.71 6.63
C CYS A 41 1.29 -2.39 7.20
N ASN A 42 2.02 -1.47 6.58
CA ASN A 42 3.25 -0.92 7.14
C ASN A 42 3.47 0.50 6.64
N ALA A 43 4.32 1.24 7.34
CA ALA A 43 4.82 2.52 6.92
C ALA A 43 6.29 2.64 7.33
N GLY A 44 7.04 3.51 6.66
CA GLY A 44 8.41 3.77 7.07
C GLY A 44 8.88 5.15 6.65
N LEU A 45 9.90 5.62 7.35
CA LEU A 45 10.49 6.94 7.16
C LEU A 45 12.02 6.83 7.23
N ARG A 46 12.67 7.49 6.29
CA ARG A 46 14.11 7.75 6.30
C ARG A 46 14.38 9.18 5.90
N HIS A 47 15.55 9.66 6.25
CA HIS A 47 16.11 10.88 5.68
C HIS A 47 17.43 10.53 5.00
N GLN A 48 17.57 10.91 3.74
CA GLN A 48 18.84 10.78 3.04
C GLN A 48 19.72 11.95 3.45
N ALA A 49 20.83 11.69 4.16
CA ALA A 49 21.73 12.74 4.60
C ALA A 49 22.17 13.61 3.41
N SER A 50 22.01 14.92 3.54
CA SER A 50 22.49 15.85 2.52
C SER A 50 24.01 15.87 2.54
N GLN A 51 24.64 15.75 1.36
CA GLN A 51 26.08 16.02 1.21
C GLN A 51 26.36 17.52 1.07
N HIS A 52 25.33 18.37 1.12
CA HIS A 52 25.40 19.77 0.80
C HIS A 52 25.08 20.63 2.01
N LYS A 53 26.00 21.56 2.30
CA LYS A 53 25.78 22.67 3.21
C LYS A 53 25.12 23.81 2.45
N VAL A 54 24.03 24.33 2.99
CA VAL A 54 23.27 25.43 2.40
C VAL A 54 23.38 26.62 3.32
N CYS A 55 23.95 27.73 2.84
CA CYS A 55 24.20 28.94 3.61
C CYS A 55 23.46 30.14 3.02
N TYR A 56 22.80 30.93 3.87
CA TYR A 56 22.01 32.10 3.50
C TYR A 56 22.14 33.22 4.52
N PHE A 57 21.96 34.48 4.08
CA PHE A 57 21.83 35.58 5.03
C PHE A 57 20.48 35.52 5.74
N GLU A 58 20.50 35.64 7.06
CA GLU A 58 19.32 35.81 7.90
C GLU A 58 18.35 36.84 7.30
N ASP A 59 17.05 36.58 7.40
CA ASP A 59 15.97 37.39 6.82
C ASP A 59 15.95 37.50 5.28
N THR A 60 16.84 36.81 4.58
CA THR A 60 16.87 36.80 3.12
C THR A 60 16.86 35.38 2.56
N THR A 61 16.77 35.29 1.23
CA THR A 61 16.97 34.04 0.48
C THR A 61 18.30 34.03 -0.30
N THR A 62 19.16 34.99 0.01
CA THR A 62 20.42 35.23 -0.72
C THR A 62 21.52 34.33 -0.18
N ALA A 63 22.24 33.67 -1.09
CA ALA A 63 23.40 32.85 -0.75
C ALA A 63 24.46 33.65 -0.03
N CYS A 64 25.14 33.00 0.91
CA CYS A 64 26.34 33.55 1.52
C CYS A 64 27.38 32.45 1.71
N THR A 65 28.65 32.85 1.78
CA THR A 65 29.74 31.95 2.18
C THR A 65 30.18 32.36 3.58
N PRO A 66 30.13 31.45 4.58
CA PRO A 66 30.50 31.74 5.96
C PRO A 66 32.03 31.86 6.08
N GLN A 67 32.61 32.92 5.54
CA GLN A 67 34.03 33.31 5.67
C GLN A 67 34.40 34.53 4.80
N GLU A 68 33.52 35.01 3.91
CA GLU A 68 33.81 36.24 3.16
C GLU A 68 33.67 37.47 4.06
N CYS A 69 34.81 37.94 4.55
CA CYS A 69 34.97 39.27 5.13
C CYS A 69 35.82 40.09 4.15
N ASN A 70 35.20 40.90 3.29
CA ASN A 70 35.94 41.70 2.31
C ASN A 70 36.38 43.05 2.90
N GLY A 71 37.25 43.00 3.92
CA GLY A 71 37.93 44.16 4.51
C GLY A 71 37.08 45.10 5.38
N THR A 72 35.88 45.49 4.94
CA THR A 72 34.99 46.44 5.64
C THR A 72 33.57 45.92 5.89
N THR A 73 33.17 44.82 5.25
CA THR A 73 31.86 44.18 5.45
C THR A 73 32.07 42.72 5.82
N CYS A 74 31.81 42.40 7.09
CA CYS A 74 31.72 41.01 7.53
C CYS A 74 30.29 40.54 7.31
N ASN A 75 30.12 39.39 6.66
CA ASN A 75 28.82 38.74 6.49
C ASN A 75 28.34 38.11 7.83
N THR A 76 28.13 38.95 8.85
CA THR A 76 27.88 38.56 10.25
C THR A 76 26.55 37.83 10.48
N ARG A 77 25.67 37.82 9.49
CA ARG A 77 24.36 37.13 9.54
C ARG A 77 24.25 35.96 8.56
N CYS A 78 25.36 35.40 8.10
CA CYS A 78 25.36 34.20 7.28
C CYS A 78 25.10 32.96 8.16
N VAL A 79 23.95 32.31 7.99
CA VAL A 79 23.56 31.08 8.69
C VAL A 79 23.65 29.91 7.72
N CYS A 80 24.08 28.75 8.20
CA CYS A 80 24.22 27.56 7.37
C CYS A 80 23.52 26.36 8.00
N THR A 81 22.98 25.50 7.14
CA THR A 81 22.57 24.15 7.55
C THR A 81 23.76 23.36 8.06
N ASN A 82 23.49 22.34 8.87
CA ASN A 82 24.53 21.48 9.42
C ASN A 82 25.28 20.73 8.30
N ASP A 83 26.57 20.50 8.50
CA ASP A 83 27.47 19.74 7.61
C ASP A 83 27.70 18.30 8.10
N ASN A 84 27.18 17.95 9.29
CA ASN A 84 27.41 16.65 9.94
C ASN A 84 26.15 15.76 10.00
N GLY A 85 25.15 16.05 9.17
CA GLY A 85 23.87 15.34 9.14
C GLY A 85 22.99 15.62 10.37
N GLY A 86 22.17 14.64 10.74
CA GLY A 86 21.24 14.73 11.88
C GLY A 86 19.83 15.18 11.53
N GLU A 87 19.55 15.46 10.25
CA GLU A 87 18.23 15.85 9.75
C GLU A 87 17.16 14.80 10.10
N TYR A 88 17.54 13.53 10.06
CA TYR A 88 16.70 12.40 10.45
C TYR A 88 16.21 12.45 11.90
N LEU A 89 16.89 13.17 12.80
CA LEU A 89 16.49 13.28 14.22
C LEU A 89 15.25 14.15 14.40
N MET A 90 15.04 15.10 13.46
CA MET A 90 13.92 16.04 13.46
C MET A 90 12.70 15.49 12.72
N ASP A 91 12.89 14.41 11.96
CA ASP A 91 11.83 13.77 11.20
C ASP A 91 11.31 12.55 11.95
N TYR A 92 10.00 12.45 12.11
CA TYR A 92 9.36 11.31 12.76
C TYR A 92 8.00 10.99 12.15
N MET A 93 7.58 9.75 12.29
CA MET A 93 6.22 9.31 11.95
C MET A 93 5.48 8.89 13.21
N LYS A 94 4.16 9.09 13.19
CA LYS A 94 3.21 8.56 14.17
C LYS A 94 2.24 7.66 13.44
N GLY A 95 1.86 6.56 14.05
CA GLY A 95 0.82 5.72 13.50
C GLY A 95 0.11 4.88 14.55
N SER A 96 -1.07 4.40 14.19
CA SER A 96 -1.90 3.54 15.01
C SER A 96 -2.24 2.28 14.22
N TYR A 97 -1.92 1.11 14.78
CA TYR A 97 -2.11 -0.17 14.10
C TYR A 97 -2.78 -1.22 14.99
N SER A 98 -3.45 -2.20 14.38
CA SER A 98 -3.98 -3.38 15.07
C SER A 98 -3.46 -4.67 14.44
N THR A 99 -3.36 -5.72 15.25
CA THR A 99 -2.81 -7.01 14.85
C THR A 99 -3.89 -8.00 14.41
N TRP A 100 -3.52 -8.94 13.54
CA TRP A 100 -4.37 -10.06 13.14
C TRP A 100 -4.41 -11.14 14.22
N ASN A 101 -5.61 -11.59 14.57
CA ASN A 101 -5.83 -12.73 15.45
C ASN A 101 -6.04 -14.00 14.63
N GLN A 102 -5.05 -14.89 14.63
CA GLN A 102 -5.13 -16.16 13.89
C GLN A 102 -6.22 -17.09 14.44
N SER A 103 -6.47 -17.09 15.75
CA SER A 103 -7.42 -18.00 16.40
C SER A 103 -8.87 -17.68 16.05
N THR A 104 -9.20 -16.40 15.93
CA THR A 104 -10.55 -15.94 15.59
C THR A 104 -10.70 -15.51 14.14
N VAL A 105 -9.62 -15.55 13.36
CA VAL A 105 -9.57 -15.15 11.94
C VAL A 105 -10.16 -13.74 11.76
N ALA A 106 -9.72 -12.82 12.62
CA ALA A 106 -10.23 -11.46 12.65
C ALA A 106 -9.15 -10.47 13.10
N TRP A 107 -9.33 -9.21 12.72
CA TRP A 107 -8.51 -8.12 13.24
C TRP A 107 -8.85 -7.84 14.70
N ASN A 108 -7.82 -7.64 15.53
CA ASN A 108 -8.01 -7.14 16.88
C ASN A 108 -8.64 -5.74 16.84
N GLN A 109 -9.52 -5.46 17.81
CA GLN A 109 -10.18 -4.16 17.97
C GLN A 109 -9.33 -3.14 18.73
N THR A 110 -8.31 -3.62 19.45
CA THR A 110 -7.32 -2.78 20.13
C THR A 110 -6.34 -2.19 19.13
N TRP A 111 -6.12 -0.88 19.23
CA TRP A 111 -5.17 -0.14 18.42
C TRP A 111 -3.97 0.27 19.27
N THR A 112 -2.77 0.06 18.74
CA THR A 112 -1.51 0.44 19.36
C THR A 112 -0.96 1.66 18.65
N SER A 113 -0.84 2.77 19.37
CA SER A 113 -0.16 3.97 18.87
C SER A 113 1.35 3.85 19.06
N THR A 114 2.09 4.19 18.02
CA THR A 114 3.56 4.19 18.05
C THR A 114 4.11 5.45 17.38
N THR A 115 5.32 5.81 17.77
CA THR A 115 6.10 6.91 17.17
C THR A 115 7.48 6.38 16.84
N ALA A 116 7.95 6.68 15.63
CA ALA A 116 9.26 6.25 15.17
C ALA A 116 9.97 7.42 14.49
N GLN A 117 11.20 7.71 14.91
CA GLN A 117 12.06 8.67 14.22
C GLN A 117 12.50 8.12 12.85
N ALA A 118 12.84 9.01 11.92
CA ALA A 118 13.40 8.61 10.63
C ALA A 118 14.70 7.82 10.82
N GLY A 119 14.94 6.84 9.96
CA GLY A 119 16.26 6.21 9.90
C GLY A 119 17.25 7.02 9.06
N GLN A 120 18.54 6.88 9.36
CA GLN A 120 19.64 7.51 8.61
C GLN A 120 20.02 6.63 7.41
N GLY A 121 19.62 7.01 6.20
CA GLY A 121 19.89 6.26 4.95
C GLY A 121 19.08 4.95 4.78
N THR A 122 18.64 4.32 5.86
CA THR A 122 17.72 3.17 5.87
C THR A 122 16.37 3.54 6.45
N TYR A 123 15.29 2.90 6.01
CA TYR A 123 13.97 3.11 6.61
C TYR A 123 13.90 2.59 8.04
N ASN A 124 13.38 3.43 8.93
CA ASN A 124 12.76 2.97 10.17
C ASN A 124 11.27 2.72 9.92
N THR A 125 10.71 1.63 10.44
CA THR A 125 9.37 1.15 10.08
C THR A 125 8.42 1.14 11.26
N LEU A 126 7.12 1.34 11.00
CA LEU A 126 6.08 1.39 12.02
C LEU A 126 5.90 0.02 12.70
N VAL A 127 5.98 -1.04 11.89
CA VAL A 127 6.03 -2.43 12.34
C VAL A 127 7.18 -3.16 11.65
N PRO A 128 7.79 -4.18 12.29
CA PRO A 128 8.76 -5.05 11.62
C PRO A 128 8.13 -5.64 10.37
N HIS A 129 8.76 -5.62 9.20
CA HIS A 129 8.04 -6.05 7.99
C HIS A 129 7.82 -7.55 7.86
N ALA A 130 8.54 -8.39 8.61
CA ALA A 130 8.14 -9.79 8.77
C ALA A 130 6.70 -9.92 9.34
N ASP A 131 6.21 -8.85 9.98
CA ASP A 131 4.87 -8.76 10.52
C ASP A 131 3.97 -7.81 9.71
N ALA A 132 4.36 -7.35 8.51
CA ALA A 132 3.56 -6.39 7.74
C ALA A 132 2.13 -6.92 7.50
N PHE A 133 1.96 -8.14 7.00
CA PHE A 133 0.63 -8.71 6.81
C PHE A 133 -0.12 -8.96 8.12
N LYS A 134 0.56 -9.03 9.27
CA LYS A 134 -0.07 -9.20 10.58
C LYS A 134 -0.65 -7.92 11.14
N ASN A 135 -0.40 -6.78 10.51
CA ASN A 135 -0.78 -5.48 11.03
C ASN A 135 -1.63 -4.71 10.02
N ARG A 136 -2.60 -3.94 10.50
CA ARG A 136 -3.30 -2.93 9.70
C ARG A 136 -3.18 -1.57 10.37
N ILE A 137 -3.03 -0.52 9.58
CA ILE A 137 -2.87 0.86 10.01
C ILE A 137 -4.21 1.58 9.89
N LYS A 138 -4.57 2.35 10.92
CA LYS A 138 -5.74 3.23 10.92
C LYS A 138 -5.37 4.69 10.69
N GLU A 139 -4.33 5.15 11.37
CA GLU A 139 -3.85 6.53 11.35
C GLU A 139 -2.35 6.52 11.08
N LEU A 140 -1.90 7.48 10.29
CA LEU A 140 -0.51 7.66 9.92
C LEU A 140 -0.24 9.14 9.66
N SER A 141 0.79 9.70 10.29
CA SER A 141 1.28 11.04 9.98
C SER A 141 2.80 11.06 9.93
N PHE A 142 3.33 11.87 9.01
CA PHE A 142 4.75 12.15 8.88
C PHE A 142 4.99 13.61 9.28
N ASN A 143 5.91 13.83 10.20
CA ASN A 143 6.28 15.13 10.71
C ASN A 143 7.74 15.36 10.33
N LEU A 144 7.96 16.24 9.37
CA LEU A 144 9.26 16.46 8.75
C LEU A 144 9.80 17.81 9.21
N GLY A 145 10.69 17.79 10.19
CA GLY A 145 11.27 18.96 10.86
C GLY A 145 12.68 19.31 10.39
N SER A 146 13.27 18.49 9.51
CA SER A 146 14.58 18.75 8.89
C SER A 146 14.63 20.10 8.16
N GLU A 147 15.76 20.80 8.21
CA GLU A 147 15.90 22.11 7.53
C GLU A 147 15.85 21.98 6.00
N LEU A 148 16.43 20.89 5.48
CA LEU A 148 16.45 20.57 4.06
C LEU A 148 15.37 19.55 3.72
N TYR A 149 14.80 19.69 2.53
CA TYR A 149 13.99 18.62 1.95
C TYR A 149 14.87 17.40 1.63
N GLY A 150 14.40 16.21 1.97
CA GLY A 150 15.21 14.99 1.82
C GLY A 150 14.63 13.77 2.51
N ALA A 151 13.45 13.92 3.10
CA ALA A 151 12.73 12.80 3.65
C ALA A 151 12.22 11.90 2.52
N GLU A 152 12.34 10.60 2.75
CA GLU A 152 11.64 9.59 1.97
C GLU A 152 10.81 8.75 2.92
N TYR A 153 9.56 8.54 2.55
CA TYR A 153 8.63 7.78 3.35
C TYR A 153 7.79 6.89 2.47
N PHE A 154 7.30 5.80 3.05
CA PHE A 154 6.47 4.85 2.33
C PHE A 154 5.24 4.44 3.11
N VAL A 155 4.23 4.00 2.37
CA VAL A 155 3.08 3.26 2.87
C VAL A 155 2.97 1.96 2.08
N ASP A 156 2.90 0.84 2.80
CA ASP A 156 2.63 -0.46 2.23
C ASP A 156 1.13 -0.76 2.33
N VAL A 157 0.52 -1.10 1.20
CA VAL A 157 -0.82 -1.68 1.12
C VAL A 157 -0.65 -3.19 0.94
N CYS A 158 -1.19 -3.95 1.86
CA CYS A 158 -1.24 -5.41 1.79
C CYS A 158 -2.60 -5.84 1.27
N TYR A 159 -2.59 -6.86 0.42
CA TYR A 159 -3.75 -7.54 -0.10
C TYR A 159 -3.65 -9.02 0.23
N ARG A 160 -4.74 -9.57 0.77
CA ARG A 160 -4.95 -11.01 0.97
C ARG A 160 -6.03 -11.47 0.00
N GLY A 161 -5.67 -12.39 -0.87
CA GLY A 161 -6.56 -12.93 -1.89
C GLY A 161 -7.61 -13.89 -1.34
N PRO A 162 -8.60 -14.23 -2.19
CA PRO A 162 -9.64 -15.18 -1.83
C PRO A 162 -9.04 -16.55 -1.49
N GLN A 163 -9.63 -17.21 -0.50
CA GLN A 163 -9.29 -18.57 -0.07
C GLN A 163 -10.02 -19.63 -0.92
N ILE A 164 -10.12 -19.37 -2.22
CA ILE A 164 -10.66 -20.29 -3.22
C ILE A 164 -9.48 -20.81 -4.05
N GLU A 165 -9.52 -22.11 -4.34
CA GLU A 165 -8.50 -22.78 -5.14
C GLU A 165 -8.85 -22.61 -6.62
N TYR A 166 -8.04 -21.84 -7.35
CA TYR A 166 -8.17 -21.66 -8.80
C TYR A 166 -7.17 -22.53 -9.55
N PHE A 167 -5.98 -22.70 -8.99
CA PHE A 167 -4.88 -23.40 -9.65
C PHE A 167 -5.12 -24.90 -9.74
N GLU A 168 -5.39 -25.57 -8.62
CA GLU A 168 -5.65 -27.02 -8.60
C GLU A 168 -6.94 -27.39 -9.33
N ASP A 169 -7.94 -26.50 -9.27
CA ASP A 169 -9.26 -26.72 -9.89
C ASP A 169 -9.30 -26.36 -11.39
N GLY A 170 -8.20 -25.80 -11.94
CA GLY A 170 -8.09 -25.45 -13.35
C GLY A 170 -9.00 -24.28 -13.78
N VAL A 171 -9.39 -23.43 -12.84
CA VAL A 171 -10.28 -22.29 -13.09
C VAL A 171 -9.44 -21.10 -13.54
N THR A 172 -9.71 -20.60 -14.75
CA THR A 172 -9.06 -19.38 -15.24
C THR A 172 -9.63 -18.17 -14.52
N ALA A 173 -8.75 -17.29 -14.04
CA ALA A 173 -9.10 -16.02 -13.41
C ALA A 173 -8.17 -14.92 -13.94
N ASN A 174 -8.77 -13.81 -14.34
CA ASN A 174 -8.06 -12.69 -14.95
C ASN A 174 -7.83 -11.62 -13.90
N TRP A 175 -6.63 -11.48 -13.35
CA TRP A 175 -6.36 -10.53 -12.27
C TRP A 175 -5.67 -9.27 -12.78
N GLY A 176 -6.24 -8.11 -12.44
CA GLY A 176 -5.70 -6.80 -12.73
C GLY A 176 -5.22 -6.08 -11.47
N LEU A 177 -4.26 -5.16 -11.66
CA LEU A 177 -3.71 -4.27 -10.64
C LEU A 177 -3.73 -2.83 -11.13
N GLN A 178 -4.29 -1.94 -10.31
CA GLN A 178 -4.18 -0.50 -10.46
C GLN A 178 -3.60 0.13 -9.19
N ALA A 179 -2.62 1.01 -9.36
CA ALA A 179 -2.04 1.81 -8.28
C ALA A 179 -1.98 3.28 -8.70
N GLN A 180 -2.52 4.15 -7.86
CA GLN A 180 -2.53 5.60 -8.07
C GLN A 180 -2.19 6.33 -6.77
N ALA A 181 -1.71 7.56 -6.91
CA ALA A 181 -1.52 8.47 -5.78
C ALA A 181 -1.93 9.90 -6.14
N THR A 182 -2.41 10.64 -5.15
CA THR A 182 -2.72 12.07 -5.24
C THR A 182 -2.21 12.79 -4.01
N ALA A 183 -2.04 14.10 -4.14
CA ALA A 183 -1.69 14.98 -3.03
C ALA A 183 -2.62 16.19 -3.03
N THR A 184 -3.09 16.58 -1.85
CA THR A 184 -3.82 17.83 -1.61
C THR A 184 -3.02 18.68 -0.65
N ASP A 185 -2.39 19.75 -1.15
CA ASP A 185 -1.60 20.66 -0.32
C ASP A 185 -2.45 21.40 0.72
N PHE A 186 -1.84 21.70 1.86
CA PHE A 186 -2.44 22.51 2.91
C PHE A 186 -1.41 23.36 3.64
N ILE A 187 -1.92 24.38 4.34
CA ILE A 187 -1.19 25.16 5.33
C ILE A 187 -1.84 24.93 6.70
N ALA A 188 -1.05 24.60 7.72
CA ALA A 188 -1.53 24.51 9.10
C ALA A 188 -1.43 25.88 9.78
N ASN A 189 -2.59 26.46 10.12
CA ASN A 189 -2.70 27.80 10.70
C ASN A 189 -3.05 27.80 12.21
N ALA A 190 -3.35 26.63 12.78
CA ALA A 190 -3.71 26.49 14.18
C ALA A 190 -3.15 25.18 14.77
N VAL A 191 -3.48 24.89 16.04
CA VAL A 191 -3.23 23.57 16.64
C VAL A 191 -4.15 22.57 15.94
N ASN A 192 -3.57 21.63 15.20
CA ASN A 192 -4.34 20.62 14.48
C ASN A 192 -5.01 19.65 15.46
N GLY A 193 -6.30 19.39 15.25
CA GLY A 193 -7.14 18.53 16.09
C GLY A 193 -6.88 17.03 15.91
N GLY A 194 -5.63 16.57 16.03
CA GLY A 194 -5.23 15.16 15.88
C GLY A 194 -4.87 14.75 14.44
N ASP A 195 -4.32 13.54 14.31
CA ASP A 195 -3.90 12.97 13.03
C ASP A 195 -5.17 12.52 12.24
N ASN A 196 -5.33 12.94 10.97
CA ASN A 196 -6.53 12.79 10.09
C ASN A 196 -7.71 13.75 10.29
N THR A 197 -7.57 14.89 10.98
CA THR A 197 -8.58 15.95 10.92
C THR A 197 -8.09 17.12 10.06
N GLN A 198 -9.03 17.75 9.34
CA GLN A 198 -8.75 18.97 8.57
C GLN A 198 -8.90 20.24 9.42
N ASP A 199 -9.13 20.08 10.73
CA ASP A 199 -9.30 21.21 11.63
C ASP A 199 -7.96 21.97 11.78
N GLY A 200 -8.03 23.30 11.62
CA GLY A 200 -6.85 24.17 11.58
C GLY A 200 -6.07 24.15 10.25
N LEU A 201 -6.55 23.44 9.22
CA LEU A 201 -5.91 23.38 7.91
C LEU A 201 -6.59 24.29 6.87
N THR A 202 -5.79 25.04 6.13
CA THR A 202 -6.23 25.70 4.88
C THR A 202 -5.81 24.85 3.70
N MET A 203 -6.77 24.09 3.17
CA MET A 203 -6.58 23.20 2.02
C MET A 203 -6.44 23.99 0.71
N ASN A 204 -5.68 23.46 -0.24
CA ASN A 204 -5.43 24.05 -1.56
C ASN A 204 -5.01 25.53 -1.50
N PRO A 205 -3.95 25.86 -0.73
CA PRO A 205 -3.53 27.24 -0.55
C PRO A 205 -3.14 27.88 -1.89
N THR A 206 -3.51 29.15 -2.06
CA THR A 206 -3.05 29.97 -3.18
C THR A 206 -1.57 30.31 -2.99
N GLY A 207 -0.73 30.02 -3.98
CA GLY A 207 0.71 30.29 -3.93
C GLY A 207 1.53 29.09 -3.48
N ILE A 208 1.95 29.05 -2.21
CA ILE A 208 2.95 28.10 -1.71
C ILE A 208 2.34 26.70 -1.51
N LYS A 209 2.85 25.72 -2.26
CA LYS A 209 2.43 24.30 -2.18
C LYS A 209 3.60 23.43 -1.72
N TYR A 210 3.35 22.55 -0.76
CA TYR A 210 4.36 21.62 -0.25
C TYR A 210 4.87 20.69 -1.36
N THR A 211 3.98 20.12 -2.17
CA THR A 211 4.31 19.25 -3.30
C THR A 211 5.32 19.92 -4.25
N THR A 212 5.09 21.19 -4.59
CA THR A 212 6.00 21.98 -5.43
C THR A 212 7.30 22.34 -4.71
N LEU A 213 7.24 22.77 -3.45
CA LEU A 213 8.42 23.21 -2.71
C LEU A 213 9.39 22.07 -2.39
N ALA A 214 8.86 20.90 -2.04
CA ALA A 214 9.65 19.73 -1.71
C ALA A 214 10.10 18.95 -2.96
N GLY A 215 9.60 19.32 -4.14
CA GLY A 215 9.76 18.54 -5.37
C GLY A 215 9.19 17.13 -5.25
N LEU A 216 8.05 16.97 -4.56
CA LEU A 216 7.55 15.69 -4.11
C LEU A 216 7.24 14.73 -5.27
N LYS A 217 7.96 13.62 -5.32
CA LYS A 217 7.73 12.51 -6.25
C LYS A 217 7.15 11.30 -5.57
N VAL A 218 6.46 10.47 -6.34
CA VAL A 218 5.96 9.16 -5.90
C VAL A 218 6.33 8.05 -6.88
N GLN A 219 6.54 6.85 -6.36
CA GLN A 219 6.69 5.60 -7.11
C GLN A 219 5.90 4.49 -6.42
N ALA A 220 5.35 3.57 -7.21
CA ALA A 220 4.76 2.34 -6.70
C ALA A 220 5.63 1.13 -7.05
N ILE A 221 5.77 0.21 -6.11
CA ILE A 221 6.40 -1.11 -6.31
C ILE A 221 5.43 -2.16 -5.83
N THR A 222 5.11 -3.13 -6.67
CA THR A 222 4.23 -4.24 -6.32
C THR A 222 4.95 -5.56 -6.42
N VAL A 223 4.74 -6.40 -5.40
CA VAL A 223 5.11 -7.81 -5.40
C VAL A 223 3.88 -8.62 -5.02
N CYS A 224 3.57 -9.65 -5.80
CA CYS A 224 2.48 -10.57 -5.52
C CYS A 224 2.98 -12.01 -5.59
N ASP A 225 2.62 -12.78 -4.58
CA ASP A 225 2.70 -14.22 -4.58
C ASP A 225 1.39 -14.81 -5.12
N LEU A 226 1.52 -15.74 -6.07
CA LEU A 226 0.40 -16.29 -6.85
C LEU A 226 0.22 -17.77 -6.57
N GLN A 227 -1.03 -18.26 -6.68
CA GLN A 227 -1.32 -19.69 -6.75
C GLN A 227 -0.56 -20.31 -7.93
N GLY A 228 -0.16 -21.57 -7.80
CA GLY A 228 0.64 -22.30 -8.79
C GLY A 228 2.11 -21.88 -8.87
N MET A 229 2.58 -20.97 -8.01
CA MET A 229 3.96 -20.47 -8.02
C MET A 229 4.60 -20.56 -6.63
N GLY A 230 5.93 -20.48 -6.59
CA GLY A 230 6.68 -20.51 -5.33
C GLY A 230 6.61 -21.85 -4.58
N GLN A 231 6.94 -21.80 -3.28
CA GLN A 231 6.96 -22.97 -2.39
C GLN A 231 5.56 -23.43 -1.96
N ILE A 232 4.62 -22.49 -1.87
CA ILE A 232 3.26 -22.79 -1.48
C ILE A 232 2.40 -22.44 -2.68
N GLN A 233 1.90 -23.44 -3.38
CA GLN A 233 1.22 -23.21 -4.66
C GLN A 233 -0.29 -23.08 -4.51
N LYS A 234 -0.83 -23.42 -3.34
CA LYS A 234 -2.26 -23.55 -3.12
C LYS A 234 -2.79 -22.38 -2.30
N SER A 235 -4.10 -22.19 -2.36
CA SER A 235 -4.85 -21.27 -1.48
C SER A 235 -4.66 -21.62 0.01
N ARG A 236 -4.54 -22.91 0.32
CA ARG A 236 -4.21 -23.46 1.65
C ARG A 236 -2.71 -23.56 1.89
N ASN A 237 -2.31 -23.66 3.16
CA ASN A 237 -0.93 -23.94 3.54
C ASN A 237 -0.54 -25.42 3.31
N ASN A 238 0.72 -25.78 3.59
CA ASN A 238 1.25 -27.13 3.37
C ASN A 238 0.61 -28.20 4.27
N SER A 239 -0.05 -27.81 5.36
CA SER A 239 -0.84 -28.69 6.23
C SER A 239 -2.29 -28.84 5.78
N GLY A 240 -2.69 -28.20 4.68
CA GLY A 240 -4.05 -28.22 4.16
C GLY A 240 -5.01 -27.26 4.85
N SER A 241 -4.52 -26.35 5.70
CA SER A 241 -5.32 -25.37 6.43
C SER A 241 -5.51 -24.08 5.61
N TYR A 242 -6.73 -23.54 5.64
CA TYR A 242 -7.08 -22.23 5.10
C TYR A 242 -6.98 -21.14 6.17
N ASN A 243 -6.97 -19.86 5.76
CA ASN A 243 -7.00 -18.71 6.67
C ASN A 243 -5.80 -18.60 7.61
N THR A 244 -4.64 -19.13 7.20
CA THR A 244 -3.40 -19.07 7.99
C THR A 244 -2.49 -17.95 7.51
N LEU A 245 -1.60 -17.49 8.38
CA LEU A 245 -0.49 -16.61 7.99
C LEU A 245 0.75 -17.42 7.57
N ASP A 246 0.76 -18.73 7.79
CA ASP A 246 1.89 -19.63 7.52
C ASP A 246 2.23 -19.76 6.02
N ASN A 247 1.33 -19.32 5.14
CA ASN A 247 1.56 -19.26 3.71
C ASN A 247 1.76 -17.84 3.15
N GLU A 248 1.94 -16.85 4.03
CA GLU A 248 2.29 -15.50 3.61
C GLU A 248 3.61 -15.46 2.84
N ALA A 249 3.65 -14.63 1.81
CA ALA A 249 4.85 -14.42 1.03
C ALA A 249 5.96 -13.77 1.87
N THR A 250 7.15 -14.36 1.83
CA THR A 250 8.37 -13.78 2.42
C THR A 250 9.13 -13.02 1.34
N PHE A 251 8.99 -11.69 1.31
CA PHE A 251 9.62 -10.87 0.29
C PHE A 251 11.09 -10.54 0.65
N SER A 252 12.02 -10.82 -0.27
CA SER A 252 13.46 -11.05 0.00
C SER A 252 14.32 -9.81 0.34
N ASN A 253 14.03 -8.61 -0.21
CA ASN A 253 14.80 -7.38 0.08
C ASN A 253 13.93 -6.12 -0.09
N TRP A 254 14.09 -5.14 0.80
CA TRP A 254 13.11 -4.07 1.03
C TRP A 254 13.51 -2.74 0.38
N ASN A 255 14.80 -2.54 0.12
CA ASN A 255 15.32 -1.39 -0.64
C ASN A 255 15.32 -1.68 -2.16
N SER A 256 15.24 -2.96 -2.50
CA SER A 256 15.07 -3.45 -3.86
C SER A 256 14.21 -4.70 -3.76
N PRO A 257 12.86 -4.57 -3.75
CA PRO A 257 11.98 -5.73 -3.83
C PRO A 257 12.35 -6.46 -5.11
N LEU A 258 13.00 -7.62 -4.95
CA LEU A 258 13.46 -8.45 -6.03
C LEU A 258 12.66 -9.74 -6.00
N GLN A 259 12.44 -10.23 -7.22
CA GLN A 259 11.76 -11.48 -7.52
C GLN A 259 12.40 -12.62 -6.71
N ALA A 260 11.70 -13.13 -5.71
CA ALA A 260 11.86 -14.54 -5.40
C ALA A 260 11.19 -15.30 -6.55
N SER A 261 11.81 -16.40 -7.01
CA SER A 261 11.31 -17.19 -8.14
C SER A 261 9.85 -17.58 -7.91
N GLY A 262 8.92 -16.99 -8.66
CA GLY A 262 7.48 -17.29 -8.56
C GLY A 262 6.55 -16.09 -8.39
N ASP A 263 7.08 -14.89 -8.13
CA ASP A 263 6.24 -13.73 -7.82
C ASP A 263 5.99 -12.84 -9.04
N PHE A 264 4.79 -12.26 -9.14
CA PHE A 264 4.52 -11.12 -10.01
C PHE A 264 5.20 -9.88 -9.42
N TYR A 265 5.97 -9.17 -10.24
CA TYR A 265 6.69 -7.97 -9.86
C TYR A 265 6.45 -6.86 -10.87
N THR A 266 6.14 -5.66 -10.38
CA THR A 266 6.13 -4.47 -11.23
C THR A 266 6.53 -3.23 -10.43
N LYS A 267 7.12 -2.26 -11.12
CA LYS A 267 7.61 -1.01 -10.53
C LYS A 267 7.33 0.14 -11.49
N SER A 268 6.72 1.21 -10.99
CA SER A 268 6.50 2.42 -11.78
C SER A 268 7.78 3.25 -11.88
N ASN A 269 7.84 4.20 -12.80
CA ASN A 269 8.80 5.31 -12.69
C ASN A 269 8.40 6.23 -11.51
N GLN A 270 9.35 7.05 -11.04
CA GLN A 270 9.02 8.16 -10.14
C GLN A 270 8.31 9.27 -10.93
N VAL A 271 7.20 9.77 -10.38
CA VAL A 271 6.35 10.80 -11.01
C VAL A 271 6.13 11.94 -10.02
N GLN A 272 6.18 13.18 -10.50
CA GLN A 272 5.81 14.36 -9.69
C GLN A 272 4.31 14.36 -9.38
N ILE A 273 3.91 14.65 -8.14
CA ILE A 273 2.49 14.63 -7.73
C ILE A 273 1.88 16.03 -7.84
N ASN A 274 1.50 16.41 -9.06
CA ASN A 274 0.76 17.65 -9.31
C ASN A 274 -0.76 17.42 -9.48
N SER A 275 -1.14 16.17 -9.69
CA SER A 275 -2.51 15.68 -9.90
C SER A 275 -2.53 14.16 -9.63
N VAL A 276 -3.57 13.44 -10.07
CA VAL A 276 -3.62 11.98 -10.00
C VAL A 276 -2.45 11.38 -10.78
N ALA A 277 -1.51 10.78 -10.06
CA ALA A 277 -0.42 10.01 -10.62
C ALA A 277 -0.88 8.57 -10.85
N ASN A 278 -0.98 8.17 -12.12
CA ASN A 278 -1.20 6.78 -12.51
C ASN A 278 0.14 6.04 -12.47
N LEU A 279 0.34 5.17 -11.47
CA LEU A 279 1.64 4.55 -11.22
C LEU A 279 1.72 3.18 -11.86
N ILE A 280 0.72 2.33 -11.63
CA ILE A 280 0.65 0.97 -12.18
C ILE A 280 -0.74 0.75 -12.76
N ASN A 281 -0.78 0.18 -13.95
CA ASN A 281 -1.95 -0.45 -14.55
C ASN A 281 -1.44 -1.71 -15.27
N ALA A 282 -1.63 -2.87 -14.66
CA ALA A 282 -1.01 -4.12 -15.10
C ALA A 282 -1.93 -5.32 -14.91
N THR A 283 -1.84 -6.27 -15.83
CA THR A 283 -2.36 -7.62 -15.63
C THR A 283 -1.40 -8.39 -14.73
N ILE A 284 -1.89 -8.92 -13.61
CA ILE A 284 -1.15 -9.80 -12.71
C ILE A 284 -0.99 -11.17 -13.36
N ASP A 285 -2.12 -11.76 -13.78
CA ASP A 285 -2.19 -13.06 -14.44
C ASP A 285 -3.52 -13.18 -15.20
N SER A 286 -3.56 -14.01 -16.24
CA SER A 286 -4.77 -14.30 -17.03
C SER A 286 -4.95 -15.81 -17.24
N SER A 287 -4.55 -16.59 -16.24
CA SER A 287 -4.54 -18.05 -16.23
C SER A 287 -5.15 -18.56 -14.92
N THR A 288 -4.72 -19.73 -14.44
CA THR A 288 -5.24 -20.34 -13.21
C THR A 288 -4.54 -19.82 -11.94
N LYS A 289 -3.76 -18.74 -12.01
CA LYS A 289 -2.88 -18.28 -10.93
C LYS A 289 -3.42 -17.01 -10.27
N ALA A 290 -4.35 -17.19 -9.35
CA ALA A 290 -4.88 -16.09 -8.55
C ALA A 290 -3.84 -15.56 -7.53
N PRO A 291 -3.79 -14.24 -7.26
CA PRO A 291 -2.94 -13.68 -6.22
C PRO A 291 -3.40 -14.14 -4.84
N ARG A 292 -2.47 -14.63 -4.02
CA ARG A 292 -2.73 -15.01 -2.62
C ARG A 292 -2.36 -13.88 -1.68
N PHE A 293 -1.20 -13.27 -1.90
CA PHE A 293 -0.71 -12.15 -1.12
C PHE A 293 -0.03 -11.15 -2.04
N CYS A 294 -0.47 -9.89 -2.00
CA CYS A 294 0.25 -8.81 -2.66
C CYS A 294 0.65 -7.75 -1.66
N ARG A 295 1.78 -7.10 -1.92
CA ARG A 295 2.18 -5.87 -1.25
C ARG A 295 2.51 -4.80 -2.28
N ILE A 296 1.86 -3.66 -2.14
CA ILE A 296 2.04 -2.48 -2.97
C ILE A 296 2.65 -1.40 -2.09
N ARG A 297 3.87 -0.99 -2.39
CA ARG A 297 4.59 0.07 -1.69
C ARG A 297 4.50 1.36 -2.47
N TYR A 298 3.93 2.40 -1.86
CA TYR A 298 4.01 3.77 -2.35
C TYR A 298 5.17 4.47 -1.66
N ILE A 299 6.18 4.90 -2.42
CA ILE A 299 7.34 5.64 -1.92
C ILE A 299 7.20 7.08 -2.33
N PHE A 300 7.18 7.99 -1.36
CA PHE A 300 7.18 9.43 -1.55
C PHE A 300 8.56 9.97 -1.22
N SER A 301 9.11 10.78 -2.11
CA SER A 301 10.48 11.31 -1.99
C SER A 301 10.47 12.81 -2.20
N GLU A 302 10.97 13.56 -1.22
CA GLU A 302 11.31 14.96 -1.41
C GLU A 302 12.64 15.07 -2.17
N THR A 303 12.67 15.79 -3.29
CA THR A 303 13.86 15.83 -4.15
C THR A 303 14.57 17.18 -4.18
N ASP A 304 13.92 18.25 -3.72
CA ASP A 304 14.44 19.60 -3.94
C ASP A 304 15.59 19.98 -3.00
N GLY A 305 15.80 19.32 -1.86
CA GLY A 305 16.97 19.59 -1.02
C GLY A 305 18.28 18.97 -1.54
N ALA A 306 18.22 18.12 -2.57
CA ALA A 306 19.38 17.65 -3.30
C ALA A 306 19.78 18.56 -4.48
N ALA A 307 18.97 19.58 -4.82
CA ALA A 307 19.42 20.60 -5.76
C ALA A 307 20.57 21.36 -5.10
N GLY A 308 21.73 21.46 -5.75
CA GLY A 308 22.94 22.03 -5.13
C GLY A 308 22.77 23.45 -4.55
N SER A 309 23.82 23.96 -3.92
CA SER A 309 23.85 25.24 -3.17
C SER A 309 23.42 26.50 -3.96
N GLN A 310 23.24 26.41 -5.27
CA GLN A 310 22.83 27.49 -6.17
C GLN A 310 21.30 27.72 -6.21
N VAL A 311 20.49 26.89 -5.54
CA VAL A 311 19.01 27.00 -5.58
C VAL A 311 18.39 27.11 -4.18
N LEU A 312 18.91 28.02 -3.36
CA LEU A 312 18.49 28.27 -1.98
C LEU A 312 16.98 28.41 -1.76
N ASN A 313 16.29 28.98 -2.75
CA ASN A 313 14.84 29.22 -2.67
C ASN A 313 14.02 27.92 -2.65
N LYS A 314 14.62 26.80 -3.10
CA LYS A 314 13.99 25.48 -3.21
C LYS A 314 14.47 24.47 -2.17
N ASN A 315 15.69 24.61 -1.65
CA ASN A 315 16.28 23.56 -0.82
C ASN A 315 15.79 23.57 0.64
N LEU A 316 15.48 24.77 1.16
CA LEU A 316 15.14 24.98 2.56
C LEU A 316 13.63 24.89 2.80
N ARG A 317 13.24 24.17 3.86
CA ARG A 317 11.89 24.22 4.40
C ARG A 317 11.55 25.65 4.82
N LYS A 318 10.29 26.03 4.63
CA LYS A 318 9.81 27.34 5.06
C LYS A 318 9.37 27.26 6.52
N TRP A 319 9.47 28.38 7.24
CA TRP A 319 9.04 28.46 8.64
C TRP A 319 7.55 28.14 8.84
N GLN A 320 6.73 28.49 7.85
CA GLN A 320 5.32 28.15 7.85
C GLN A 320 5.11 26.64 7.67
N ARG A 321 4.24 26.04 8.49
CA ARG A 321 3.89 24.62 8.43
C ARG A 321 3.04 24.32 7.19
N HIS A 322 3.71 24.02 6.09
CA HIS A 322 3.12 23.44 4.89
C HIS A 322 3.07 21.92 4.96
N GLY A 323 2.12 21.31 4.27
CA GLY A 323 2.04 19.87 4.14
C GLY A 323 1.14 19.47 2.97
N ALA A 324 0.99 18.18 2.77
CA ALA A 324 -0.02 17.64 1.86
C ALA A 324 -0.68 16.42 2.46
N GLU A 325 -1.99 16.32 2.25
CA GLU A 325 -2.74 15.09 2.46
C GLU A 325 -2.46 14.17 1.27
N LEU A 326 -1.85 13.03 1.53
CA LEU A 326 -1.51 12.06 0.49
C LEU A 326 -2.54 10.95 0.46
N CYS A 327 -3.15 10.74 -0.69
CA CYS A 327 -4.08 9.63 -0.89
C CYS A 327 -3.43 8.60 -1.82
N THR A 328 -3.57 7.34 -1.46
CA THR A 328 -3.18 6.22 -2.32
C THR A 328 -4.44 5.44 -2.68
N TYR A 329 -4.52 4.99 -3.92
CA TYR A 329 -5.61 4.16 -4.41
C TYR A 329 -5.03 2.90 -5.01
N THR A 330 -5.39 1.76 -4.42
CA THR A 330 -4.98 0.43 -4.89
C THR A 330 -6.21 -0.37 -5.23
N LYS A 331 -6.20 -0.98 -6.41
CA LYS A 331 -7.23 -1.91 -6.85
C LYS A 331 -6.57 -3.20 -7.29
N ILE A 332 -7.00 -4.33 -6.73
CA ILE A 332 -6.71 -5.67 -7.23
C ILE A 332 -8.05 -6.35 -7.40
N GLU A 333 -8.38 -6.72 -8.62
CA GLU A 333 -9.67 -7.32 -8.95
C GLU A 333 -9.54 -8.36 -10.03
N GLU A 334 -10.56 -9.22 -10.12
CA GLU A 334 -10.77 -9.98 -11.33
C GLU A 334 -11.32 -9.04 -12.42
N SER A 335 -10.56 -8.85 -13.49
CA SER A 335 -10.97 -8.09 -14.67
C SER A 335 -11.70 -8.99 -15.66
N LEU A 336 -12.82 -8.51 -16.19
CA LEU A 336 -13.60 -9.20 -17.24
C LEU A 336 -12.80 -9.42 -18.53
#